data_AF-A0A8T2SSV2-F1
#
_entry.id   AF-A0A8T2SSV2-F1
#
_cell.length_a   1.000
_cell.length_b   1.000
_cell.length_c   1.000
_cell.angle_alpha   90.00
_cell.angle_beta   90.00
_cell.angle_gamma   90.00
#
_symmetry.space_group_name_H-M   'P 1'
#
loop_
_entity.id
_entity.type
_entity.pdbx_description
1 polymer ?
#
loop_
_entity_poly.entity_id
_entity_poly.type
_entity_poly.pdbx_seq_one_letter_code
_entity_poly.pdbx_strand_id
1 'polypeptide(L)'
;MKNALASLGCRLSDKEMSTWEYHVSLNSKLRRVEMWVTFPSGFQIEQHDVYIRPGESVLVEFSSKFSIEDLHELAIRSNFYIQRAWRSELYGCQVLYSAVHALQNCWDDTDAFFNDIVDWNSKPVELRHPFLFYYGHANAFTKLKLLNTMETMEMDLIFSRGIDPCVLDPSQCHRHPKPPPEWPSKESICAYVDEVRSMVLEAVKMGRIPMRLVHFVLEHERMHQETLKYMLAQQRRQDFERTYSLRNLQSNGQSNGQEKQVGSMNGNGVPVKDSTPNVCVLPGEITMGADKSDSIFLWDNEMPLVETFVTKAFVVSAQPVSISEYMEFVKAGGYEVKHLWEEVDFSYFREYRRPATWSYANGDYYIHEPGITKHWREVANQPVYVSLAEAQAYCKWAGDFRVMTEQEYHRALLEDGKTVFGLRDGGWEWTSTAFRGFPGFEAMPEYKEYSVDFFDGQHFVLKGSSPYTHPGLIRDSFRNFFQRQYRYVFAKFRCCKSVANEARPRADSNGSNSRYRSAIFGHV
;
A
#
# COMPACT_ATOMS: atom_id res chain seq x y z
N MET A 1 8.11 -22.41 21.45
CA MET A 1 8.72 -21.58 20.40
C MET A 1 8.54 -22.24 19.03
N LYS A 2 8.95 -23.52 18.88
CA LYS A 2 8.79 -24.32 17.66
C LYS A 2 7.42 -24.18 16.97
N ASN A 3 6.32 -24.38 17.70
CA ASN A 3 4.97 -24.27 17.13
C ASN A 3 4.60 -22.84 16.70
N ALA A 4 5.02 -21.83 17.46
CA ALA A 4 4.79 -20.42 17.12
C ALA A 4 5.56 -20.05 15.84
N LEU A 5 6.83 -20.43 15.73
CA LEU A 5 7.62 -20.20 14.53
C LEU A 5 7.10 -21.03 13.33
N ALA A 6 6.60 -22.24 13.56
CA ALA A 6 5.90 -23.02 12.53
C ALA A 6 4.64 -22.33 12.02
N SER A 7 3.90 -21.62 12.89
CA SER A 7 2.75 -20.80 12.47
C SER A 7 3.15 -19.57 11.64
N LEU A 8 4.42 -19.17 11.71
CA LEU A 8 5.04 -18.13 10.89
C LEU A 8 5.77 -18.70 9.67
N GLY A 9 5.53 -19.97 9.32
CA GLY A 9 6.13 -20.62 8.17
C GLY A 9 7.52 -21.24 8.39
N CYS A 10 8.11 -21.11 9.57
CA CYS A 10 9.43 -21.68 9.86
C CYS A 10 9.32 -23.18 10.19
N ARG A 11 9.89 -24.03 9.34
CA ARG A 11 10.07 -25.46 9.66
C ARG A 11 11.44 -25.66 10.31
N LEU A 12 11.44 -25.91 11.62
CA LEU A 12 12.66 -26.04 12.41
C LEU A 12 12.85 -27.47 12.92
N SER A 13 14.08 -27.95 12.80
CA SER A 13 14.54 -29.17 13.46
C SER A 13 14.95 -28.88 14.90
N ASP A 14 14.90 -29.92 15.75
CA ASP A 14 15.36 -29.79 17.14
C ASP A 14 16.87 -29.48 17.21
N LYS A 15 17.64 -29.89 16.19
CA LYS A 15 19.05 -29.57 16.05
C LYS A 15 19.29 -28.08 15.86
N GLU A 16 18.50 -27.41 15.03
CA GLU A 16 18.59 -25.95 14.85
C GLU A 16 18.21 -25.22 16.13
N MET A 17 17.18 -25.69 16.84
CA MET A 17 16.77 -25.06 18.10
C MET A 17 17.76 -25.29 19.26
N SER A 18 18.59 -26.33 19.17
CA SER A 18 19.59 -26.65 20.19
C SER A 18 20.77 -25.69 20.23
N THR A 19 20.95 -24.87 19.17
CA THR A 19 21.99 -23.85 19.11
C THR A 19 21.56 -22.52 19.74
N TRP A 20 20.30 -22.42 20.17
CA TRP A 20 19.76 -21.22 20.80
C TRP A 20 19.99 -21.23 22.30
N GLU A 21 20.07 -20.06 22.90
CA GLU A 21 20.24 -19.92 24.34
C GLU A 21 18.89 -19.54 24.97
N TYR A 22 18.47 -20.29 25.98
CA TYR A 22 17.20 -20.11 26.66
C TYR A 22 17.47 -19.58 28.07
N HIS A 23 16.88 -18.43 28.40
CA HIS A 23 17.06 -17.78 29.69
C HIS A 23 15.71 -17.54 30.35
N VAL A 24 15.62 -17.72 31.67
CA VAL A 24 14.40 -17.43 32.44
C VAL A 24 14.74 -16.42 33.52
N SER A 25 14.02 -15.30 33.56
CA SER A 25 14.18 -14.25 34.57
C SER A 25 12.89 -14.03 35.36
N LEU A 26 13.03 -13.61 36.61
CA LEU A 26 11.91 -13.17 37.43
C LEU A 26 11.88 -11.64 37.42
N ASN A 27 10.88 -11.05 36.77
CA ASN A 27 10.70 -9.61 36.74
C ASN A 27 9.88 -9.18 37.96
N SER A 28 10.56 -8.77 39.02
CA SER A 28 9.93 -8.39 40.30
C SER A 28 9.05 -7.15 40.20
N LYS A 29 9.37 -6.22 39.27
CA LYS A 29 8.58 -5.02 39.01
C LYS A 29 7.25 -5.35 38.34
N LEU A 30 7.26 -6.27 37.37
CA LEU A 30 6.06 -6.72 36.64
C LEU A 30 5.38 -7.93 37.29
N ARG A 31 5.95 -8.48 38.36
CA ARG A 31 5.47 -9.67 39.08
C ARG A 31 5.22 -10.88 38.15
N ARG A 32 6.12 -11.11 37.19
CA ARG A 32 6.00 -12.23 36.24
C ARG A 32 7.33 -12.96 36.01
N VAL A 33 7.22 -14.19 35.50
CA VAL A 33 8.33 -14.96 34.96
C VAL A 33 8.44 -14.65 33.47
N GLU A 34 9.64 -14.29 33.01
CA GLU A 34 9.94 -14.01 31.62
C GLU A 34 10.83 -15.12 31.08
N MET A 35 10.54 -15.65 29.89
CA MET A 35 11.40 -16.60 29.19
C MET A 35 11.95 -15.92 27.95
N TRP A 36 13.26 -15.94 27.77
CA TRP A 36 13.96 -15.31 26.67
C TRP A 36 14.67 -16.37 25.84
N VAL A 37 14.73 -16.14 24.52
CA VAL A 37 15.49 -16.97 23.58
C VAL A 37 16.45 -16.08 22.82
N THR A 38 17.75 -16.32 22.95
CA THR A 38 18.80 -15.63 22.20
C THR A 38 19.22 -16.49 21.02
N PHE A 39 19.50 -15.84 19.89
CA PHE A 39 19.92 -16.50 18.65
C PHE A 39 21.39 -16.14 18.35
N PRO A 40 22.39 -16.96 18.76
CA PRO A 40 23.81 -16.60 18.64
C PRO A 40 24.26 -16.33 17.20
N SER A 41 23.67 -17.01 16.22
CA SER A 41 23.96 -16.83 14.79
C SER A 41 22.90 -15.99 14.05
N GLY A 42 21.96 -15.40 14.78
CA GLY A 42 20.77 -14.76 14.24
C GLY A 42 19.74 -15.78 13.75
N PHE A 43 18.56 -15.29 13.36
CA PHE A 43 17.46 -16.13 12.91
C PHE A 43 16.60 -15.40 11.87
N GLN A 44 16.37 -16.04 10.72
CA GLN A 44 15.58 -15.50 9.61
C GLN A 44 14.21 -16.21 9.53
N ILE A 45 13.15 -15.42 9.42
CA ILE A 45 11.78 -15.85 9.10
C ILE A 45 11.49 -15.37 7.67
N GLU A 46 11.80 -16.20 6.68
CA GLU A 46 11.74 -15.82 5.26
C GLU A 46 10.35 -15.37 4.83
N GLN A 47 9.29 -16.11 5.21
CA GLN A 47 7.91 -15.83 4.80
C GLN A 47 7.42 -14.44 5.24
N HIS A 48 8.01 -13.89 6.29
CA HIS A 48 7.57 -12.64 6.87
C HIS A 48 8.66 -11.56 6.89
N ASP A 49 9.79 -11.78 6.24
CA ASP A 49 10.92 -10.85 6.19
C ASP A 49 11.32 -10.33 7.59
N VAL A 50 11.48 -11.26 8.54
CA VAL A 50 11.96 -10.94 9.89
C VAL A 50 13.36 -11.49 10.04
N TYR A 51 14.31 -10.62 10.38
CA TYR A 51 15.66 -11.01 10.77
C TYR A 51 15.92 -10.62 12.22
N ILE A 52 16.17 -11.62 13.06
CA ILE A 52 16.68 -11.45 14.42
C ILE A 52 18.20 -11.51 14.32
N ARG A 53 18.88 -10.44 14.74
CA ARG A 53 20.33 -10.34 14.58
C ARG A 53 21.07 -11.30 15.52
N PRO A 54 22.31 -11.69 15.19
CA PRO A 54 23.15 -12.48 16.08
C PRO A 54 23.26 -11.84 17.47
N GLY A 55 22.85 -12.59 18.49
CA GLY A 55 22.89 -12.16 19.89
C GLY A 55 21.65 -11.40 20.39
N GLU A 56 20.66 -11.11 19.53
CA GLU A 56 19.39 -10.55 20.00
C GLU A 56 18.55 -11.62 20.73
N SER A 57 17.86 -11.19 21.79
CA SER A 57 16.98 -12.03 22.60
C SER A 57 15.51 -11.69 22.34
N VAL A 58 14.70 -12.71 22.13
CA VAL A 58 13.24 -12.59 22.00
C VAL A 58 12.58 -13.04 23.30
N LEU A 59 11.70 -12.19 23.85
CA LEU A 59 10.81 -12.58 24.93
C LEU A 59 9.75 -13.55 24.39
N VAL A 60 9.70 -14.74 24.96
CA VAL A 60 8.79 -15.83 24.60
C VAL A 60 7.82 -16.04 25.75
N GLU A 61 6.60 -15.55 25.59
CA GLU A 61 5.53 -15.77 26.56
C GLU A 61 4.58 -16.86 26.04
N PHE A 62 4.60 -18.04 26.68
CA PHE A 62 3.56 -19.06 26.50
C PHE A 62 2.53 -18.89 27.60
N SER A 63 1.50 -18.09 27.35
CA SER A 63 0.46 -17.82 28.32
C SER A 63 -0.91 -18.00 27.70
N SER A 64 -1.72 -18.90 28.27
CA SER A 64 -3.18 -18.91 28.08
C SER A 64 -3.89 -17.92 29.03
N LYS A 65 -3.12 -17.16 29.83
CA LYS A 65 -3.66 -16.20 30.81
C LYS A 65 -3.85 -14.80 30.25
N PHE A 66 -3.21 -14.49 29.12
CA PHE A 66 -3.29 -13.20 28.46
C PHE A 66 -3.86 -13.40 27.06
N SER A 67 -4.98 -12.73 26.82
CA SER A 67 -5.53 -12.50 25.49
C SER A 67 -4.60 -11.61 24.66
N ILE A 68 -4.87 -11.47 23.37
CA ILE A 68 -4.13 -10.54 22.51
C ILE A 68 -4.34 -9.11 22.99
N GLU A 69 -5.55 -8.80 23.46
CA GLU A 69 -5.94 -7.53 24.06
C GLU A 69 -5.09 -7.24 25.31
N ASP A 70 -4.87 -8.25 26.17
CA ASP A 70 -4.01 -8.09 27.35
C ASP A 70 -2.55 -7.77 26.96
N LEU A 71 -2.03 -8.38 25.90
CA LEU A 71 -0.67 -8.13 25.41
C LEU A 71 -0.54 -6.73 24.80
N HIS A 72 -1.55 -6.27 24.06
CA HIS A 72 -1.61 -4.88 23.58
C HIS A 72 -1.64 -3.89 24.73
N GLU A 73 -2.51 -4.11 25.73
CA GLU A 73 -2.56 -3.26 26.91
C GLU A 73 -1.22 -3.23 27.64
N LEU A 74 -0.55 -4.37 27.77
CA LEU A 74 0.75 -4.44 28.42
C LEU A 74 1.82 -3.66 27.64
N ALA A 75 1.84 -3.78 26.31
CA ALA A 75 2.75 -3.03 25.45
C ALA A 75 2.53 -1.52 25.62
N ILE A 76 1.27 -1.06 25.60
CA ILE A 76 0.92 0.35 25.84
C ILE A 76 1.40 0.82 27.22
N ARG A 77 1.04 0.09 28.29
CA ARG A 77 1.43 0.44 29.67
C ARG A 77 2.94 0.46 29.86
N SER A 78 3.66 -0.30 29.04
CA SER A 78 5.11 -0.41 29.06
C SER A 78 5.81 0.51 28.05
N ASN A 79 5.06 1.39 27.36
CA ASN A 79 5.57 2.36 26.39
C ASN A 79 6.29 1.74 25.17
N PHE A 80 5.75 0.62 24.68
CA PHE A 80 6.21 -0.07 23.47
C PHE A 80 5.30 0.18 22.27
N TYR A 81 5.91 0.46 21.13
CA TYR A 81 5.33 0.52 19.80
C TYR A 81 5.29 -0.88 19.19
N ILE A 82 4.13 -1.29 18.68
CA ILE A 82 3.97 -2.55 17.94
C ILE A 82 4.34 -2.29 16.48
N GLN A 83 5.54 -2.68 16.07
CA GLN A 83 6.04 -2.53 14.69
C GLN A 83 5.30 -3.44 13.72
N ARG A 84 5.05 -4.68 14.14
CA ARG A 84 4.35 -5.69 13.35
C ARG A 84 3.76 -6.74 14.29
N ALA A 85 2.61 -7.27 13.90
CA ALA A 85 1.97 -8.37 14.59
C ALA A 85 1.58 -9.46 13.58
N TRP A 86 1.74 -10.72 13.98
CA TRP A 86 1.29 -11.90 13.26
C TRP A 86 0.36 -12.69 14.16
N ARG A 87 -0.71 -13.22 13.59
CA ARG A 87 -1.74 -13.92 14.34
C ARG A 87 -2.18 -15.19 13.59
N SER A 88 -2.43 -16.22 14.37
CA SER A 88 -3.18 -17.41 14.00
C SER A 88 -4.26 -17.64 15.05
N GLU A 89 -5.13 -18.63 14.85
CA GLU A 89 -6.15 -19.02 15.83
C GLU A 89 -5.56 -19.35 17.21
N LEU A 90 -4.30 -19.83 17.25
CA LEU A 90 -3.67 -20.35 18.46
C LEU A 90 -2.46 -19.54 18.96
N TYR A 91 -1.88 -18.66 18.14
CA TYR A 91 -0.64 -17.97 18.46
C TYR A 91 -0.62 -16.54 17.94
N GLY A 92 -0.04 -15.63 18.72
CA GLY A 92 0.33 -14.28 18.31
C GLY A 92 1.83 -14.04 18.47
N CYS A 93 2.43 -13.31 17.53
CA CYS A 93 3.80 -12.83 17.62
C CYS A 93 3.80 -11.32 17.34
N GLN A 94 4.61 -10.55 18.06
CA GLN A 94 4.71 -9.10 17.90
C GLN A 94 6.17 -8.65 17.96
N VAL A 95 6.54 -7.73 17.08
CA VAL A 95 7.82 -7.00 17.17
C VAL A 95 7.53 -5.69 17.89
N LEU A 96 8.21 -5.49 19.02
CA LEU A 96 8.04 -4.33 19.87
C LEU A 96 9.30 -3.45 19.86
N TYR A 97 9.12 -2.15 19.69
CA TYR A 97 10.16 -1.15 19.91
C TYR A 97 9.78 -0.22 21.06
N SER A 98 10.76 0.32 21.78
CA SER A 98 10.47 1.49 22.61
C SER A 98 10.03 2.63 21.71
N ALA A 99 9.20 3.56 22.19
CA ALA A 99 8.78 4.72 21.41
C ALA A 99 9.97 5.50 20.80
N VAL A 100 11.07 5.61 21.56
CA VAL A 100 12.33 6.24 21.10
C VAL A 100 12.94 5.49 19.93
N HIS A 101 13.11 4.17 20.05
CA HIS A 101 13.68 3.37 18.97
C HIS A 101 12.79 3.32 17.74
N ALA A 102 11.46 3.31 17.91
CA ALA A 102 10.52 3.33 16.80
C ALA A 102 10.63 4.63 15.97
N LEU A 103 10.72 5.78 16.63
CA LEU A 103 10.94 7.08 15.99
C LEU A 103 12.28 7.13 15.25
N GLN A 104 13.37 6.75 15.93
CA GLN A 104 14.70 6.74 15.33
C GLN A 104 14.76 5.81 14.12
N ASN A 105 14.20 4.60 14.21
CA ASN A 105 14.15 3.68 13.08
C ASN A 105 13.34 4.24 11.90
N CYS A 106 12.22 4.90 12.16
CA CYS A 106 11.44 5.57 11.11
C CYS A 106 12.24 6.69 10.43
N TRP A 107 12.96 7.48 11.21
CA TRP A 107 13.81 8.55 10.71
C TRP A 107 15.00 8.03 9.92
N ASP A 108 15.64 6.95 10.36
CA ASP A 108 16.74 6.31 9.64
C ASP A 108 16.30 5.88 8.23
N ASP A 109 15.08 5.35 8.08
CA ASP A 109 14.55 4.96 6.77
C ASP A 109 14.29 6.17 5.86
N THR A 110 13.81 7.29 6.44
CA THR A 110 13.65 8.56 5.72
C THR A 110 15.02 9.12 5.32
N ASP A 111 15.98 9.18 6.25
CA ASP A 111 17.32 9.73 6.01
C ASP A 111 18.09 8.90 4.97
N ALA A 112 17.99 7.56 5.05
CA ALA A 112 18.57 6.66 4.05
C ALA A 112 18.03 6.94 2.64
N PHE A 113 16.71 7.15 2.50
CA PHE A 113 16.14 7.55 1.22
C PHE A 113 16.75 8.86 0.71
N PHE A 114 16.82 9.88 1.57
CA PHE A 114 17.27 11.22 1.19
C PHE A 114 18.79 11.33 0.94
N ASN A 115 19.59 10.41 1.49
CA ASN A 115 21.00 10.26 1.18
C ASN A 115 21.23 9.84 -0.29
N ASP A 116 20.30 9.08 -0.87
CA ASP A 116 20.37 8.62 -2.26
C ASP A 116 19.77 9.63 -3.27
N ILE A 117 19.06 10.66 -2.79
CA ILE A 117 18.48 11.69 -3.66
C ILE A 117 19.51 12.77 -3.98
N VAL A 118 19.91 12.82 -5.25
CA VAL A 118 20.88 13.80 -5.77
C VAL A 118 20.34 15.22 -5.73
N ASP A 119 19.11 15.44 -6.21
CA ASP A 119 18.48 16.76 -6.26
C ASP A 119 17.17 16.78 -5.46
N TRP A 120 17.21 17.41 -4.29
CA TRP A 120 16.06 17.55 -3.41
C TRP A 120 15.00 18.53 -3.95
N ASN A 121 15.35 19.39 -4.92
CA ASN A 121 14.40 20.29 -5.59
C ASN A 121 13.64 19.63 -6.74
N SER A 122 14.04 18.40 -7.11
CA SER A 122 13.34 17.64 -8.13
C SER A 122 11.89 17.38 -7.72
N LYS A 123 10.98 17.67 -8.66
CA LYS A 123 9.54 17.43 -8.55
C LYS A 123 9.13 16.48 -9.68
N PRO A 124 9.36 15.17 -9.53
CA PRO A 124 9.09 14.20 -10.59
C PRO A 124 7.59 13.93 -10.80
N VAL A 125 6.73 14.30 -9.85
CA VAL A 125 5.28 14.19 -9.97
C VAL A 125 4.69 15.59 -9.88
N GLU A 126 3.97 16.02 -10.93
CA GLU A 126 3.42 17.37 -11.03
C GLU A 126 2.39 17.69 -9.93
N LEU A 127 1.62 16.70 -9.52
CA LEU A 127 0.62 16.78 -8.44
C LEU A 127 1.21 16.69 -7.02
N ARG A 128 2.55 16.76 -6.90
CA ARG A 128 3.27 16.64 -5.62
C ARG A 128 4.22 17.82 -5.43
N HIS A 129 4.67 18.03 -4.20
CA HIS A 129 5.77 18.96 -3.92
C HIS A 129 7.13 18.33 -4.26
N PRO A 130 8.22 19.12 -4.35
CA PRO A 130 9.58 18.59 -4.50
C PRO A 130 9.98 17.67 -3.34
N PHE A 131 11.03 16.86 -3.51
CA PHE A 131 11.49 15.94 -2.47
C PHE A 131 11.76 16.62 -1.12
N LEU A 132 12.44 17.78 -1.12
CA LEU A 132 12.77 18.53 0.11
C LEU A 132 11.53 18.82 0.98
N PHE A 133 10.36 18.99 0.36
CA PHE A 133 9.14 19.29 1.09
C PHE A 133 8.80 18.16 2.06
N TYR A 134 8.96 16.91 1.65
CA TYR A 134 8.59 15.76 2.45
C TYR A 134 9.50 15.54 3.65
N TYR A 135 10.78 15.93 3.54
CA TYR A 135 11.72 15.88 4.67
C TYR A 135 11.29 16.83 5.80
N GLY A 136 10.94 18.06 5.44
CA GLY A 136 10.39 19.04 6.39
C GLY A 136 8.97 18.68 6.85
N HIS A 137 8.10 18.23 5.95
CA HIS A 137 6.69 17.92 6.20
C HIS A 137 6.48 16.83 7.23
N ALA A 138 7.16 15.69 7.10
CA ALA A 138 7.01 14.59 8.05
C ALA A 138 7.35 15.02 9.50
N ASN A 139 8.40 15.83 9.66
CA ASN A 139 8.84 16.32 10.96
C ASN A 139 7.95 17.46 11.47
N ALA A 140 7.53 18.40 10.61
CA ALA A 140 6.56 19.44 10.96
C ALA A 140 5.24 18.85 11.43
N PHE A 141 4.72 17.85 10.71
CA PHE A 141 3.55 17.11 11.13
C PHE A 141 3.74 16.49 12.51
N THR A 142 4.85 15.77 12.72
CA THR A 142 5.18 15.15 13.99
C THR A 142 5.20 16.17 15.13
N LYS A 143 5.88 17.31 14.96
CA LYS A 143 5.90 18.38 15.96
C LYS A 143 4.49 18.91 16.23
N LEU A 144 3.75 19.29 15.18
CA LEU A 144 2.43 19.91 15.32
C LEU A 144 1.41 18.98 15.95
N LYS A 145 1.55 17.65 15.79
CA LYS A 145 0.65 16.67 16.38
C LYS A 145 1.07 16.23 17.79
N LEU A 146 2.35 16.06 18.07
CA LEU A 146 2.83 15.61 19.39
C LEU A 146 3.05 16.75 20.38
N LEU A 147 3.50 17.91 19.90
CA LEU A 147 3.95 19.05 20.71
C LEU A 147 3.08 20.28 20.45
N ASN A 148 1.77 20.08 20.30
CA ASN A 148 0.80 21.11 19.89
C ASN A 148 0.66 22.29 20.88
N THR A 149 1.18 22.18 22.10
CA THR A 149 1.22 23.26 23.09
C THR A 149 2.46 24.13 22.98
N MET A 150 3.46 23.72 22.19
CA MET A 150 4.68 24.50 21.95
C MET A 150 4.45 25.58 20.89
N GLU A 151 5.29 26.62 20.90
CA GLU A 151 5.23 27.69 19.92
C GLU A 151 5.45 27.16 18.49
N THR A 152 4.61 27.63 17.57
CA THR A 152 4.71 27.31 16.15
C THR A 152 5.85 28.10 15.51
N MET A 153 6.78 27.40 14.88
CA MET A 153 7.89 27.97 14.12
C MET A 153 7.46 28.32 12.69
N GLU A 154 8.19 29.23 12.03
CA GLU A 154 7.93 29.56 10.63
C GLU A 154 8.03 28.32 9.72
N MET A 155 9.03 27.46 9.96
CA MET A 155 9.24 26.22 9.22
C MET A 155 8.08 25.22 9.42
N ASP A 156 7.42 25.21 10.59
CA ASP A 156 6.21 24.39 10.79
C ASP A 156 5.11 24.81 9.79
N LEU A 157 4.95 26.12 9.58
CA LEU A 157 3.94 26.66 8.66
C LEU A 157 4.30 26.38 7.20
N ILE A 158 5.57 26.51 6.83
CA ILE A 158 6.06 26.20 5.48
C ILE A 158 5.82 24.73 5.14
N PHE A 159 5.94 23.83 6.12
CA PHE A 159 5.84 22.38 5.89
C PHE A 159 4.50 21.76 6.29
N SER A 160 3.60 22.45 7.00
CA SER A 160 2.24 21.97 7.36
C SER A 160 1.22 21.92 6.21
N ARG A 161 1.69 21.96 4.97
CA ARG A 161 0.85 22.11 3.77
C ARG A 161 0.17 20.80 3.38
N GLY A 162 -0.98 20.92 2.72
CA GLY A 162 -1.60 19.80 2.01
C GLY A 162 -0.79 19.38 0.78
N ILE A 163 -0.95 18.10 0.41
CA ILE A 163 -0.14 17.42 -0.61
C ILE A 163 -0.95 16.91 -1.81
N ASP A 164 -2.28 17.02 -1.75
CA ASP A 164 -3.21 16.38 -2.69
C ASP A 164 -4.11 17.41 -3.40
N PRO A 165 -3.61 18.09 -4.45
CA PRO A 165 -4.44 18.91 -5.29
C PRO A 165 -5.45 18.06 -6.10
N CYS A 166 -6.51 18.70 -6.61
CA CYS A 166 -7.42 18.08 -7.57
C CYS A 166 -6.65 17.68 -8.84
N VAL A 167 -6.85 16.47 -9.32
CA VAL A 167 -6.14 15.94 -10.50
C VAL A 167 -6.54 16.69 -11.78
N LEU A 168 -7.83 17.02 -11.91
CA LEU A 168 -8.37 17.69 -13.09
C LEU A 168 -8.14 19.21 -13.08
N ASP A 169 -8.04 19.81 -11.90
CA ASP A 169 -7.69 21.22 -11.72
C ASP A 169 -6.68 21.35 -10.57
N PRO A 170 -5.37 21.25 -10.85
CA PRO A 170 -4.34 21.32 -9.81
C PRO A 170 -4.26 22.64 -9.06
N SER A 171 -4.99 23.68 -9.49
CA SER A 171 -5.13 24.93 -8.75
C SER A 171 -6.08 24.82 -7.55
N GLN A 172 -6.96 23.82 -7.55
CA GLN A 172 -7.87 23.50 -6.46
C GLN A 172 -7.24 22.48 -5.52
N CYS A 173 -7.26 22.77 -4.23
CA CYS A 173 -6.80 21.90 -3.16
C CYS A 173 -7.51 22.29 -1.87
N HIS A 174 -7.53 21.39 -0.89
CA HIS A 174 -8.03 21.69 0.45
C HIS A 174 -7.26 22.83 1.10
N ARG A 175 -7.86 23.46 2.11
CA ARG A 175 -7.30 24.65 2.73
C ARG A 175 -5.93 24.33 3.35
N HIS A 176 -4.89 24.91 2.77
CA HIS A 176 -3.53 24.85 3.29
C HIS A 176 -2.82 26.20 3.10
N PRO A 177 -1.69 26.48 3.79
CA PRO A 177 -0.84 27.64 3.49
C PRO A 177 -0.49 27.73 1.99
N LYS A 178 -0.04 28.86 1.43
CA LYS A 178 0.42 28.97 0.00
C LYS A 178 1.91 28.68 -0.14
N PRO A 179 2.41 28.06 -1.24
CA PRO A 179 3.81 27.65 -1.32
C PRO A 179 4.70 28.87 -1.09
N PRO A 180 5.85 28.71 -0.40
CA PRO A 180 6.76 29.83 -0.28
C PRO A 180 7.22 30.24 -1.69
N PRO A 181 7.57 31.51 -1.91
CA PRO A 181 8.10 31.96 -3.20
C PRO A 181 9.38 31.20 -3.58
N GLU A 182 10.14 30.78 -2.57
CA GLU A 182 11.34 29.97 -2.71
C GLU A 182 11.41 28.97 -1.54
N TRP A 183 11.82 27.74 -1.81
CA TRP A 183 11.94 26.72 -0.77
C TRP A 183 13.18 26.97 0.11
N PRO A 184 13.13 26.66 1.42
CA PRO A 184 14.32 26.75 2.27
C PRO A 184 15.47 25.87 1.77
N SER A 185 16.72 26.26 2.06
CA SER A 185 17.89 25.48 1.67
C SER A 185 17.92 24.11 2.36
N LYS A 186 18.59 23.13 1.73
CA LYS A 186 18.76 21.79 2.32
C LYS A 186 19.33 21.86 3.73
N GLU A 187 20.34 22.70 3.95
CA GLU A 187 21.00 22.89 5.25
C GLU A 187 20.03 23.44 6.30
N SER A 188 19.19 24.40 5.90
CA SER A 188 18.18 25.00 6.79
C SER A 188 17.10 23.99 7.16
N ILE A 189 16.69 23.14 6.23
CA ILE A 189 15.71 22.07 6.48
C ILE A 189 16.31 21.01 7.41
N CYS A 190 17.55 20.58 7.17
CA CYS A 190 18.23 19.62 8.04
C CYS A 190 18.36 20.16 9.47
N ALA A 191 18.79 21.42 9.65
CA ALA A 191 18.89 22.04 10.97
C ALA A 191 17.53 22.09 11.70
N TYR A 192 16.47 22.46 10.98
CA TYR A 192 15.10 22.43 11.49
C TYR A 192 14.66 21.02 11.89
N VAL A 193 14.92 20.01 11.06
CA VAL A 193 14.58 18.61 11.34
C VAL A 193 15.33 18.10 12.57
N ASP A 194 16.61 18.41 12.71
CA ASP A 194 17.42 18.01 13.88
C ASP A 194 16.88 18.61 15.19
N GLU A 195 16.49 19.89 15.17
CA GLU A 195 15.85 20.56 16.30
C GLU A 195 14.52 19.89 16.67
N VAL A 196 13.64 19.69 15.68
CA VAL A 196 12.32 19.05 15.88
C VAL A 196 12.47 17.63 16.44
N ARG A 197 13.33 16.81 15.85
CA ARG A 197 13.57 15.43 16.29
C ARG A 197 14.10 15.40 17.72
N SER A 198 14.98 16.33 18.09
CA SER A 198 15.50 16.45 19.46
C SER A 198 14.38 16.76 20.46
N MET A 199 13.52 17.73 20.16
CA MET A 199 12.36 18.09 20.99
C MET A 199 11.40 16.91 21.17
N VAL A 200 11.09 16.20 20.07
CA VAL A 200 10.20 15.04 20.08
C VAL A 200 10.78 13.90 20.92
N LEU A 201 12.07 13.58 20.75
CA LEU A 201 12.74 12.55 21.54
C LEU A 201 12.72 12.87 23.04
N GLU A 202 12.95 14.12 23.41
CA GLU A 202 12.91 14.53 24.81
C GLU A 202 11.50 14.37 25.41
N ALA A 203 10.47 14.81 24.71
CA ALA A 203 9.08 14.67 25.15
C ALA A 203 8.66 13.20 25.33
N VAL A 204 9.06 12.33 24.39
CA VAL A 204 8.77 10.89 24.43
C VAL A 204 9.54 10.20 25.57
N LYS A 205 10.82 10.53 25.77
CA LYS A 205 11.63 9.99 26.89
C LYS A 205 11.07 10.36 28.25
N MET A 206 10.49 11.54 28.38
CA MET A 206 9.82 12.00 29.60
C MET A 206 8.43 11.37 29.82
N GLY A 207 7.97 10.51 28.91
CA GLY A 207 6.66 9.85 29.01
C GLY A 207 5.47 10.81 28.86
N ARG A 208 5.69 11.98 28.23
CA ARG A 208 4.65 13.02 28.06
C ARG A 208 3.70 12.74 26.90
N ILE A 209 4.07 11.82 26.01
CA ILE A 209 3.33 11.54 24.77
C ILE A 209 2.63 10.18 24.88
N PRO A 210 1.30 10.11 24.74
CA PRO A 210 0.57 8.85 24.66
C PRO A 210 1.04 7.99 23.48
N MET A 211 1.20 6.68 23.68
CA MET A 211 1.65 5.75 22.63
C MET A 211 0.77 5.77 21.37
N ARG A 212 -0.54 6.01 21.52
CA ARG A 212 -1.45 6.18 20.38
C ARG A 212 -1.00 7.30 19.43
N LEU A 213 -0.55 8.43 19.97
CA LEU A 213 -0.07 9.55 19.16
C LEU A 213 1.30 9.25 18.52
N VAL A 214 2.14 8.44 19.18
CA VAL A 214 3.39 7.96 18.58
C VAL A 214 3.09 7.06 17.37
N HIS A 215 2.13 6.13 17.48
CA HIS A 215 1.67 5.33 16.33
C HIS A 215 1.13 6.22 15.21
N PHE A 216 0.31 7.21 15.54
CA PHE A 216 -0.27 8.14 14.57
C PHE A 216 0.79 8.85 13.71
N VAL A 217 1.81 9.45 14.31
CA VAL A 217 2.84 10.17 13.55
C VAL A 217 3.79 9.24 12.80
N LEU A 218 4.06 8.05 13.36
CA LEU A 218 4.84 7.02 12.67
C LEU A 218 4.11 6.54 11.42
N GLU A 219 2.83 6.16 11.53
CA GLU A 219 2.04 5.75 10.36
C GLU A 219 1.99 6.85 9.29
N HIS A 220 1.84 8.12 9.69
CA HIS A 220 1.90 9.25 8.77
C HIS A 220 3.24 9.32 8.01
N GLU A 221 4.37 9.28 8.72
CA GLU A 221 5.69 9.32 8.07
C GLU A 221 5.90 8.09 7.16
N ARG A 222 5.43 6.91 7.56
CA ARG A 222 5.47 5.69 6.72
C ARG A 222 4.64 5.83 5.44
N MET A 223 3.49 6.51 5.46
CA MET A 223 2.73 6.83 4.23
C MET A 223 3.51 7.75 3.30
N HIS A 224 4.23 8.72 3.86
CA HIS A 224 5.09 9.61 3.07
C HIS A 224 6.29 8.89 2.50
N GLN A 225 6.87 7.93 3.20
CA GLN A 225 7.94 7.08 2.66
C GLN A 225 7.45 6.29 1.44
N GLU A 226 6.23 5.75 1.45
CA GLU A 226 5.65 5.13 0.26
C GLU A 226 5.44 6.16 -0.87
N THR A 227 5.02 7.39 -0.54
CA THR A 227 4.90 8.49 -1.50
C THR A 227 6.21 8.81 -2.20
N LEU A 228 7.29 8.88 -1.44
CA LEU A 228 8.63 9.10 -1.94
C LEU A 228 9.09 7.99 -2.92
N LYS A 229 8.63 6.74 -2.72
CA LYS A 229 8.97 5.63 -3.62
C LYS A 229 8.34 5.79 -5.01
N TYR A 230 7.06 6.14 -5.12
CA TYR A 230 6.50 6.36 -6.46
C TYR A 230 7.04 7.64 -7.12
N MET A 231 7.39 8.68 -6.34
CA MET A 231 8.11 9.83 -6.89
C MET A 231 9.46 9.44 -7.48
N LEU A 232 10.23 8.58 -6.80
CA LEU A 232 11.50 8.07 -7.29
C LEU A 232 11.34 7.22 -8.57
N ALA A 233 10.29 6.39 -8.64
CA ALA A 233 9.97 5.65 -9.87
C ALA A 233 9.71 6.60 -11.06
N GLN A 234 9.02 7.73 -10.83
CA GLN A 234 8.79 8.74 -11.86
C GLN A 234 10.06 9.50 -12.26
N GLN A 235 10.92 9.84 -11.31
CA GLN A 235 12.22 10.45 -11.61
C GLN A 235 13.05 9.53 -12.49
N ARG A 236 13.11 8.23 -12.14
CA ARG A 236 13.84 7.23 -12.92
C ARG A 236 13.31 7.10 -14.35
N ARG A 237 11.98 7.12 -14.53
CA ARG A 237 11.36 7.14 -15.87
C ARG A 237 11.84 8.35 -16.67
N GLN A 238 11.75 9.55 -16.09
CA GLN A 238 12.13 10.79 -16.75
C GLN A 238 13.61 10.82 -17.13
N ASP A 239 14.49 10.37 -16.23
CA ASP A 239 15.93 10.33 -16.49
C ASP A 239 16.30 9.31 -17.58
N PHE A 240 15.59 8.18 -17.63
CA PHE A 240 15.71 7.20 -18.71
C PHE A 240 15.28 7.82 -20.06
N GLU A 241 14.11 8.45 -20.12
CA GLU A 241 13.59 9.11 -21.33
C GLU A 241 14.54 10.23 -21.81
N ARG A 242 15.10 11.04 -20.89
CA ARG A 242 16.10 12.08 -21.21
C ARG A 242 17.40 11.50 -21.77
N THR A 243 17.98 10.51 -21.08
CA THR A 243 19.24 9.88 -21.50
C THR A 243 19.09 9.26 -22.89
N TYR A 244 17.95 8.63 -23.15
CA TYR A 244 17.67 8.03 -24.43
C TYR A 244 17.47 9.08 -25.54
N SER A 245 16.73 10.14 -25.27
CA SER A 245 16.54 11.25 -26.21
C SER A 245 17.87 11.90 -26.61
N LEU A 246 18.78 12.09 -25.66
CA LEU A 246 20.13 12.61 -25.91
C LEU A 246 20.96 11.67 -26.80
N ARG A 247 20.93 10.35 -26.54
CA ARG A 247 21.62 9.35 -27.38
C ARG A 247 21.11 9.35 -28.81
N ASN A 248 19.79 9.45 -29.01
CA ASN A 248 19.20 9.52 -30.35
C ASN A 248 19.56 10.80 -31.10
N LEU A 249 19.64 11.94 -30.41
CA LEU A 249 20.12 13.20 -31.01
C LEU A 249 21.61 13.10 -31.42
N GLN A 250 22.42 12.41 -30.62
CA GLN A 250 23.84 12.19 -30.94
C GLN A 250 24.05 11.16 -32.07
N SER A 251 23.22 10.11 -32.16
CA SER A 251 23.29 9.11 -33.24
C SER A 251 22.69 9.60 -34.56
N ASN A 252 21.74 10.53 -34.53
CA ASN A 252 21.18 11.15 -35.73
C ASN A 252 22.12 12.15 -36.43
N GLY A 253 23.33 12.36 -35.89
CA GLY A 253 24.44 13.00 -36.62
C GLY A 253 25.03 12.12 -37.74
N GLN A 254 24.68 10.83 -37.80
CA GLN A 254 25.07 9.92 -38.88
C GLN A 254 24.02 8.81 -39.07
N SER A 255 22.97 9.06 -39.87
CA SER A 255 22.43 8.13 -40.88
C SER A 255 21.02 8.50 -41.35
N ASN A 256 20.81 8.30 -42.66
CA ASN A 256 19.62 8.62 -43.42
C ASN A 256 18.39 7.75 -43.08
N GLY A 257 17.23 8.36 -43.32
CA GLY A 257 15.87 7.84 -43.14
C GLY A 257 15.61 6.39 -43.53
N GLN A 258 14.79 5.74 -42.70
CA GLN A 258 13.73 4.83 -43.13
C GLN A 258 12.73 4.66 -41.99
N GLU A 259 11.61 5.39 -42.04
CA GLU A 259 10.40 5.05 -41.29
C GLU A 259 9.87 3.72 -41.83
N LYS A 260 9.98 2.66 -41.03
CA LYS A 260 9.31 1.39 -41.33
C LYS A 260 7.89 1.44 -40.79
N GLN A 261 6.94 1.40 -41.73
CA GLN A 261 5.53 1.13 -41.46
C GLN A 261 5.37 -0.13 -40.62
N VAL A 262 4.52 -0.01 -39.59
CA VAL A 262 4.08 -1.12 -38.74
C VAL A 262 3.25 -2.08 -39.59
N GLY A 263 3.75 -3.31 -39.75
CA GLY A 263 3.07 -4.38 -40.48
C GLY A 263 1.87 -4.93 -39.72
N SER A 264 0.77 -5.08 -40.45
CA SER A 264 -0.39 -5.90 -40.06
C SER A 264 0.03 -7.37 -39.93
N MET A 265 -0.32 -8.01 -38.81
CA MET A 265 -0.29 -9.47 -38.68
C MET A 265 -1.68 -9.99 -38.39
N ASN A 266 -2.19 -10.78 -39.34
CA ASN A 266 -3.39 -11.60 -39.18
C ASN A 266 -3.05 -12.94 -38.49
N GLY A 267 -3.87 -13.25 -37.47
CA GLY A 267 -4.34 -14.57 -37.02
C GLY A 267 -3.44 -15.80 -37.11
N ASN A 268 -3.09 -16.37 -35.95
CA ASN A 268 -3.67 -17.64 -35.49
C ASN A 268 -3.17 -18.03 -34.09
N GLY A 269 -4.12 -18.43 -33.24
CA GLY A 269 -3.89 -18.95 -31.89
C GLY A 269 -3.98 -17.89 -30.81
N VAL A 270 -5.22 -17.50 -30.43
CA VAL A 270 -5.47 -16.75 -29.19
C VAL A 270 -5.07 -17.66 -28.03
N PRO A 271 -4.03 -17.33 -27.24
CA PRO A 271 -3.82 -18.01 -25.97
C PRO A 271 -5.02 -17.67 -25.08
N VAL A 272 -5.57 -18.67 -24.39
CA VAL A 272 -6.67 -18.49 -23.44
C VAL A 272 -6.31 -17.35 -22.46
N LYS A 273 -7.18 -16.33 -22.38
CA LYS A 273 -7.04 -15.16 -21.50
C LYS A 273 -6.95 -15.60 -20.03
N ASP A 274 -5.83 -15.36 -19.35
CA ASP A 274 -5.71 -15.68 -17.91
C ASP A 274 -6.45 -14.67 -17.01
N SER A 275 -6.70 -13.45 -17.50
CA SER A 275 -7.47 -12.39 -16.82
C SER A 275 -8.99 -12.56 -16.87
N THR A 276 -9.55 -13.52 -17.63
CA THR A 276 -10.99 -13.76 -17.54
C THR A 276 -11.36 -14.16 -16.12
N PRO A 277 -12.32 -13.47 -15.47
CA PRO A 277 -12.74 -13.81 -14.13
C PRO A 277 -13.15 -15.27 -14.03
N ASN A 278 -12.43 -16.05 -13.22
CA ASN A 278 -12.49 -17.51 -13.19
C ASN A 278 -12.81 -18.07 -11.79
N VAL A 279 -12.84 -17.21 -10.77
CA VAL A 279 -13.21 -17.60 -9.40
C VAL A 279 -14.60 -17.09 -9.09
N CYS A 280 -15.54 -18.01 -8.87
CA CYS A 280 -16.88 -17.63 -8.40
C CYS A 280 -16.87 -17.40 -6.88
N VAL A 281 -17.20 -16.18 -6.48
CA VAL A 281 -17.37 -15.77 -5.09
C VAL A 281 -18.87 -15.67 -4.82
N LEU A 282 -19.34 -16.45 -3.85
CA LEU A 282 -20.76 -16.52 -3.49
C LEU A 282 -21.18 -15.31 -2.64
N PRO A 283 -22.48 -14.93 -2.66
CA PRO A 283 -23.04 -13.97 -1.71
C PRO A 283 -22.72 -14.39 -0.28
N GLY A 284 -22.69 -13.42 0.63
CA GLY A 284 -22.52 -13.71 2.04
C GLY A 284 -22.20 -12.50 2.89
N GLU A 285 -22.21 -12.77 4.19
CA GLU A 285 -21.85 -11.81 5.22
C GLU A 285 -20.35 -11.52 5.15
N ILE A 286 -20.03 -10.27 5.46
CA ILE A 286 -18.68 -9.74 5.61
C ILE A 286 -18.66 -8.74 6.75
N THR A 287 -17.48 -8.56 7.32
CA THR A 287 -17.20 -7.49 8.26
C THR A 287 -16.12 -6.58 7.66
N MET A 288 -16.35 -5.28 7.69
CA MET A 288 -15.41 -4.25 7.25
C MET A 288 -15.09 -3.32 8.42
N GLY A 289 -14.03 -2.53 8.26
CA GLY A 289 -13.55 -1.63 9.32
C GLY A 289 -12.92 -2.39 10.49
N ALA A 290 -12.78 -1.69 11.60
CA ALA A 290 -12.21 -2.21 12.84
C ALA A 290 -12.88 -1.56 14.06
N ASP A 291 -12.85 -2.28 15.18
CA ASP A 291 -13.18 -1.71 16.49
C ASP A 291 -11.95 -0.99 17.08
N LYS A 292 -12.18 0.00 17.95
CA LYS A 292 -11.12 0.72 18.66
C LYS A 292 -10.22 -0.22 19.47
N SER A 293 -10.70 -1.40 19.88
CA SER A 293 -9.89 -2.40 20.57
C SER A 293 -8.92 -3.18 19.67
N ASP A 294 -9.13 -3.18 18.35
CA ASP A 294 -8.39 -4.06 17.42
C ASP A 294 -6.92 -3.64 17.24
N SER A 295 -6.64 -2.34 17.42
CA SER A 295 -5.32 -1.74 17.28
C SER A 295 -5.15 -0.55 18.22
N ILE A 296 -3.90 -0.31 18.65
CA ILE A 296 -3.52 0.87 19.46
C ILE A 296 -3.91 2.17 18.74
N PHE A 297 -3.78 2.17 17.42
CA PHE A 297 -4.14 3.29 16.56
C PHE A 297 -4.82 2.77 15.29
N LEU A 298 -5.87 3.49 14.90
CA LEU A 298 -6.60 3.32 13.65
C LEU A 298 -6.83 4.72 13.10
N TRP A 299 -6.80 4.85 11.77
CA TRP A 299 -7.30 6.06 11.13
C TRP A 299 -8.82 6.10 11.27
N ASP A 300 -9.37 7.31 11.36
CA ASP A 300 -10.81 7.51 11.56
C ASP A 300 -11.67 6.83 10.49
N ASN A 301 -11.23 6.83 9.23
CA ASN A 301 -11.96 6.22 8.12
C ASN A 301 -12.09 4.69 8.18
N GLU A 302 -11.36 4.04 9.09
CA GLU A 302 -11.37 2.60 9.28
C GLU A 302 -12.41 2.16 10.31
N MET A 303 -13.04 3.11 10.98
CA MET A 303 -14.01 2.88 12.03
C MET A 303 -15.40 3.44 11.64
N PRO A 304 -16.48 2.91 12.25
CA PRO A 304 -16.50 1.75 13.12
C PRO A 304 -16.39 0.41 12.35
N LEU A 305 -16.43 -0.70 13.08
CA LEU A 305 -16.69 -2.02 12.52
C LEU A 305 -18.10 -2.07 11.90
N VAL A 306 -18.19 -2.56 10.67
CA VAL A 306 -19.42 -2.61 9.88
C VAL A 306 -19.68 -4.04 9.42
N GLU A 307 -20.74 -4.64 9.93
CA GLU A 307 -21.29 -5.89 9.40
C GLU A 307 -22.19 -5.58 8.19
N THR A 308 -21.97 -6.27 7.08
CA THR A 308 -22.77 -6.09 5.87
C THR A 308 -22.84 -7.38 5.05
N PHE A 309 -23.55 -7.34 3.92
CA PHE A 309 -23.82 -8.51 3.09
C PHE A 309 -23.59 -8.22 1.60
N VAL A 310 -22.76 -9.03 0.95
CA VAL A 310 -22.63 -9.02 -0.51
C VAL A 310 -23.79 -9.80 -1.11
N THR A 311 -24.68 -9.08 -1.81
CA THR A 311 -26.00 -9.61 -2.21
C THR A 311 -26.00 -10.49 -3.46
N LYS A 312 -24.98 -10.37 -4.32
CA LYS A 312 -24.90 -11.09 -5.60
C LYS A 312 -23.63 -11.90 -5.67
N ALA A 313 -23.71 -13.08 -6.28
CA ALA A 313 -22.51 -13.80 -6.68
C ALA A 313 -21.77 -12.98 -7.73
N PHE A 314 -20.46 -13.10 -7.75
CA PHE A 314 -19.63 -12.51 -8.80
C PHE A 314 -18.50 -13.45 -9.15
N VAL A 315 -17.98 -13.31 -10.36
CA VAL A 315 -16.72 -13.92 -10.76
C VAL A 315 -15.62 -12.88 -10.69
N VAL A 316 -14.44 -13.25 -10.21
CA VAL A 316 -13.24 -12.41 -10.14
C VAL A 316 -12.02 -13.16 -10.67
N SER A 317 -11.06 -12.44 -11.25
CA SER A 317 -9.78 -13.01 -11.69
C SER A 317 -8.92 -13.47 -10.50
N ALA A 318 -8.44 -14.72 -10.54
CA ALA A 318 -7.60 -15.31 -9.50
C ALA A 318 -6.30 -14.53 -9.25
N GLN A 319 -5.74 -13.92 -10.30
CA GLN A 319 -4.55 -13.05 -10.28
C GLN A 319 -4.91 -11.62 -10.74
N PRO A 320 -4.17 -10.59 -10.31
CA PRO A 320 -4.36 -9.24 -10.82
C PRO A 320 -3.94 -9.14 -12.28
N VAL A 321 -4.44 -8.14 -13.00
CA VAL A 321 -4.07 -7.92 -14.41
C VAL A 321 -2.56 -7.69 -14.49
N SER A 322 -1.90 -8.47 -15.34
CA SER A 322 -0.46 -8.44 -15.52
C SER A 322 -0.01 -7.39 -16.53
N ILE A 323 1.30 -7.10 -16.53
CA ILE A 323 1.93 -6.20 -17.50
C ILE A 323 1.76 -6.71 -18.94
N SER A 324 1.87 -8.02 -19.20
CA SER A 324 1.67 -8.60 -20.52
C SER A 324 0.23 -8.43 -21.02
N GLU A 325 -0.75 -8.64 -20.15
CA GLU A 325 -2.16 -8.46 -20.50
C GLU A 325 -2.51 -7.00 -20.74
N TYR A 326 -2.01 -6.09 -19.91
CA TYR A 326 -2.19 -4.66 -20.12
C TYR A 326 -1.45 -4.16 -21.37
N MET A 327 -0.33 -4.78 -21.73
CA MET A 327 0.39 -4.49 -22.98
C MET A 327 -0.48 -4.77 -24.21
N GLU A 328 -1.35 -5.79 -24.18
CA GLU A 328 -2.31 -6.05 -25.26
C GLU A 328 -3.32 -4.92 -25.40
N PHE A 329 -3.84 -4.40 -24.29
CA PHE A 329 -4.72 -3.23 -24.26
C PHE A 329 -4.04 -1.98 -24.85
N VAL A 330 -2.79 -1.72 -24.45
CA VAL A 330 -1.99 -0.62 -25.01
C VAL A 330 -1.79 -0.79 -26.52
N LYS A 331 -1.39 -1.99 -26.98
CA LYS A 331 -1.17 -2.28 -28.41
C LYS A 331 -2.45 -2.22 -29.24
N ALA A 332 -3.60 -2.51 -28.65
CA ALA A 332 -4.91 -2.40 -29.29
C ALA A 332 -5.42 -0.96 -29.40
N GLY A 333 -4.65 0.04 -28.94
CA GLY A 333 -5.05 1.45 -28.95
C GLY A 333 -6.09 1.78 -27.86
N GLY A 334 -6.02 1.10 -26.70
CA GLY A 334 -6.99 1.26 -25.62
C GLY A 334 -7.17 2.70 -25.11
N TYR A 335 -6.12 3.54 -25.19
CA TYR A 335 -6.16 4.95 -24.78
C TYR A 335 -6.87 5.85 -25.80
N GLU A 336 -7.02 5.39 -27.04
CA GLU A 336 -7.58 6.13 -28.16
C GLU A 336 -9.07 5.84 -28.37
N VAL A 337 -9.57 4.73 -27.82
CA VAL A 337 -10.95 4.27 -28.05
C VAL A 337 -11.92 4.90 -27.04
N LYS A 338 -12.55 6.01 -27.44
CA LYS A 338 -13.44 6.84 -26.58
C LYS A 338 -14.48 6.05 -25.76
N HIS A 339 -15.13 5.03 -26.33
CA HIS A 339 -16.23 4.32 -25.64
C HIS A 339 -15.77 3.46 -24.44
N LEU A 340 -14.46 3.27 -24.26
CA LEU A 340 -13.90 2.59 -23.09
C LEU A 340 -13.79 3.50 -21.87
N TRP A 341 -13.97 4.81 -22.05
CA TRP A 341 -13.68 5.81 -21.02
C TRP A 341 -14.94 6.59 -20.68
N GLU A 342 -15.02 7.10 -19.46
CA GLU A 342 -15.94 8.19 -19.15
C GLU A 342 -15.46 9.46 -19.86
N GLU A 343 -16.36 10.40 -20.17
CA GLU A 343 -16.01 11.58 -20.99
C GLU A 343 -14.90 12.44 -20.38
N VAL A 344 -14.97 12.65 -19.06
CA VAL A 344 -13.94 13.38 -18.29
C VAL A 344 -12.61 12.65 -18.29
N ASP A 345 -12.63 11.32 -18.16
CA ASP A 345 -11.42 10.49 -18.17
C ASP A 345 -10.80 10.50 -19.56
N PHE A 346 -11.58 10.27 -20.62
CA PHE A 346 -11.07 10.32 -21.99
C PHE A 346 -10.40 11.67 -22.26
N SER A 347 -11.03 12.75 -21.81
CA SER A 347 -10.51 14.09 -21.99
C SER A 347 -9.14 14.29 -21.34
N TYR A 348 -8.96 13.81 -20.11
CA TYR A 348 -7.70 13.83 -19.36
C TYR A 348 -6.65 12.89 -19.97
N PHE A 349 -7.07 11.69 -20.39
CA PHE A 349 -6.16 10.65 -20.89
C PHE A 349 -5.72 10.82 -22.34
N ARG A 350 -6.31 11.76 -23.08
CA ARG A 350 -5.96 12.06 -24.49
C ARG A 350 -4.50 12.40 -24.73
N GLU A 351 -3.76 12.84 -23.72
CA GLU A 351 -2.32 13.16 -23.83
C GLU A 351 -1.41 11.97 -23.47
N TYR A 352 -1.98 10.87 -22.97
CA TYR A 352 -1.23 9.70 -22.52
C TYR A 352 -1.52 8.47 -23.39
N ARG A 353 -0.54 7.56 -23.45
CA ARG A 353 -0.61 6.35 -24.30
C ARG A 353 -0.18 5.07 -23.60
N ARG A 354 0.17 5.17 -22.32
CA ARG A 354 0.77 4.11 -21.52
C ARG A 354 0.70 4.47 -20.04
N PRO A 355 0.77 3.50 -19.11
CA PRO A 355 0.83 3.75 -17.67
C PRO A 355 1.96 4.69 -17.25
N ALA A 356 1.80 5.37 -16.11
CA ALA A 356 2.71 6.44 -15.69
C ALA A 356 4.14 5.95 -15.42
N THR A 357 4.36 4.67 -15.11
CA THR A 357 5.70 4.09 -14.87
C THR A 357 6.33 3.47 -16.11
N TRP A 358 5.73 3.66 -17.30
CA TRP A 358 6.20 3.05 -18.54
C TRP A 358 6.88 4.10 -19.44
N SER A 359 8.00 3.71 -20.05
CA SER A 359 8.62 4.43 -21.17
C SER A 359 8.48 3.63 -22.46
N TYR A 360 8.51 4.33 -23.59
CA TYR A 360 8.67 3.71 -24.91
C TYR A 360 9.99 4.19 -25.52
N ALA A 361 10.92 3.26 -25.75
CA ALA A 361 12.26 3.54 -26.28
C ALA A 361 12.72 2.35 -27.14
N ASN A 362 13.58 2.57 -28.15
CA ASN A 362 14.04 1.51 -29.06
C ASN A 362 12.92 0.68 -29.73
N GLY A 363 11.74 1.25 -29.91
CA GLY A 363 10.59 0.53 -30.47
C GLY A 363 9.94 -0.47 -29.51
N ASP A 364 10.24 -0.43 -28.20
CA ASP A 364 9.62 -1.29 -27.19
C ASP A 364 9.42 -0.57 -25.84
N TYR A 365 8.82 -1.26 -24.88
CA TYR A 365 8.43 -0.69 -23.58
C TYR A 365 9.37 -1.07 -22.44
N TYR A 366 9.57 -0.12 -21.54
CA TYR A 366 10.36 -0.30 -20.32
C TYR A 366 9.53 0.13 -19.11
N ILE A 367 9.68 -0.60 -18.00
CA ILE A 367 8.94 -0.42 -16.76
C ILE A 367 9.90 0.10 -15.70
N HIS A 368 9.49 1.13 -14.97
CA HIS A 368 10.32 1.81 -13.98
C HIS A 368 9.78 1.58 -12.57
N GLU A 369 10.60 0.91 -11.76
CA GLU A 369 10.45 0.78 -10.31
C GLU A 369 11.40 1.78 -9.63
N PRO A 370 11.24 2.09 -8.33
CA PRO A 370 12.11 3.04 -7.62
C PRO A 370 13.61 2.73 -7.76
N GLY A 371 13.99 1.45 -7.69
CA GLY A 371 15.38 1.00 -7.75
C GLY A 371 15.89 0.61 -9.14
N ILE A 372 15.01 0.33 -10.10
CA ILE A 372 15.41 -0.36 -11.33
C ILE A 372 14.50 -0.05 -12.52
N THR A 373 15.09 -0.08 -13.72
CA THR A 373 14.37 -0.08 -15.00
C THR A 373 14.52 -1.47 -15.62
N LYS A 374 13.41 -2.08 -16.03
CA LYS A 374 13.39 -3.39 -16.67
C LYS A 374 12.68 -3.31 -18.02
N HIS A 375 13.09 -4.13 -18.97
CA HIS A 375 12.32 -4.33 -20.19
C HIS A 375 11.00 -5.05 -19.83
N TRP A 376 9.87 -4.65 -20.44
CA TRP A 376 8.55 -5.15 -20.01
C TRP A 376 8.43 -6.70 -20.01
N ARG A 377 9.10 -7.37 -20.95
CA ARG A 377 9.14 -8.85 -21.02
C ARG A 377 9.74 -9.50 -19.78
N GLU A 378 10.68 -8.85 -19.10
CA GLU A 378 11.32 -9.38 -17.87
C GLU A 378 10.35 -9.39 -16.69
N VAL A 379 9.33 -8.54 -16.73
CA VAL A 379 8.32 -8.37 -15.68
C VAL A 379 6.90 -8.64 -16.19
N ALA A 380 6.78 -9.37 -17.29
CA ALA A 380 5.52 -9.58 -18.00
C ALA A 380 4.37 -10.09 -17.10
N ASN A 381 4.70 -10.98 -16.15
CA ASN A 381 3.71 -11.60 -15.27
C ASN A 381 3.45 -10.81 -13.97
N GLN A 382 4.14 -9.69 -13.76
CA GLN A 382 3.90 -8.84 -12.59
C GLN A 382 2.61 -8.03 -12.77
N PRO A 383 1.95 -7.62 -11.67
CA PRO A 383 0.78 -6.75 -11.74
C PRO A 383 1.12 -5.43 -12.45
N VAL A 384 0.22 -4.95 -13.30
CA VAL A 384 0.32 -3.59 -13.84
C VAL A 384 -0.14 -2.58 -12.80
N TYR A 385 0.54 -1.42 -12.73
CA TYR A 385 0.11 -0.29 -11.90
C TYR A 385 -0.48 0.84 -12.74
N VAL A 386 -1.72 1.22 -12.46
CA VAL A 386 -2.51 2.19 -13.23
C VAL A 386 -3.46 2.96 -12.32
N SER A 387 -4.08 4.02 -12.85
CA SER A 387 -5.22 4.68 -12.19
C SER A 387 -6.51 3.86 -12.25
N LEU A 388 -7.53 4.22 -11.46
CA LEU A 388 -8.85 3.60 -11.53
C LEU A 388 -9.51 3.81 -12.90
N ALA A 389 -9.35 4.99 -13.51
CA ALA A 389 -9.86 5.26 -14.86
C ALA A 389 -9.29 4.30 -15.91
N GLU A 390 -7.97 4.12 -15.90
CA GLU A 390 -7.26 3.16 -16.76
C GLU A 390 -7.71 1.71 -16.50
N ALA A 391 -7.80 1.31 -15.23
CA ALA A 391 -8.28 -0.02 -14.84
C ALA A 391 -9.69 -0.30 -15.38
N GLN A 392 -10.61 0.66 -15.26
CA GLN A 392 -11.97 0.49 -15.77
C GLN A 392 -12.05 0.48 -17.30
N ALA A 393 -11.24 1.28 -17.99
CA ALA A 393 -11.14 1.24 -19.45
C ALA A 393 -10.64 -0.12 -19.93
N TYR A 394 -9.63 -0.70 -19.25
CA TYR A 394 -9.17 -2.06 -19.50
C TYR A 394 -10.30 -3.07 -19.26
N CYS A 395 -11.00 -2.99 -18.12
CA CYS A 395 -12.09 -3.92 -17.81
C CYS A 395 -13.19 -3.91 -18.88
N LYS A 396 -13.58 -2.73 -19.39
CA LYS A 396 -14.53 -2.59 -20.51
C LYS A 396 -14.01 -3.26 -21.78
N TRP A 397 -12.74 -3.02 -22.14
CA TRP A 397 -12.09 -3.61 -23.31
C TRP A 397 -11.98 -5.14 -23.24
N ALA A 398 -11.64 -5.68 -22.07
CA ALA A 398 -11.34 -7.10 -21.90
C ALA A 398 -12.56 -8.02 -22.04
N GLY A 399 -13.77 -7.48 -21.83
CA GLY A 399 -15.03 -8.24 -21.94
C GLY A 399 -16.22 -7.61 -21.22
N ASP A 400 -16.28 -6.27 -21.16
CA ASP A 400 -17.28 -5.51 -20.39
C ASP A 400 -17.34 -5.94 -18.90
N PHE A 401 -16.15 -6.02 -18.31
CA PHE A 401 -15.94 -6.29 -16.89
C PHE A 401 -15.91 -4.98 -16.09
N ARG A 402 -15.73 -5.11 -14.77
CA ARG A 402 -15.51 -3.99 -13.85
C ARG A 402 -14.47 -4.37 -12.77
N VAL A 403 -14.03 -3.40 -11.99
CA VAL A 403 -13.32 -3.66 -10.74
C VAL A 403 -14.30 -4.01 -9.61
N MET A 404 -13.80 -4.63 -8.54
CA MET A 404 -14.61 -4.97 -7.36
C MET A 404 -15.09 -3.72 -6.61
N THR A 405 -16.15 -3.83 -5.84
CA THR A 405 -16.44 -2.92 -4.73
C THR A 405 -15.56 -3.27 -3.51
N GLU A 406 -15.43 -2.37 -2.54
CA GLU A 406 -14.78 -2.64 -1.24
C GLU A 406 -15.42 -3.86 -0.56
N GLN A 407 -16.76 -3.95 -0.58
CA GLN A 407 -17.49 -5.10 -0.03
C GLN A 407 -17.12 -6.42 -0.74
N GLU A 408 -17.08 -6.40 -2.07
CA GLU A 408 -16.68 -7.59 -2.86
C GLU A 408 -15.21 -7.97 -2.62
N TYR A 409 -14.31 -6.99 -2.44
CA TYR A 409 -12.92 -7.25 -2.06
C TYR A 409 -12.87 -7.99 -0.71
N HIS A 410 -13.57 -7.49 0.32
CA HIS A 410 -13.64 -8.16 1.62
C HIS A 410 -14.27 -9.56 1.54
N ARG A 411 -15.22 -9.76 0.64
CA ARG A 411 -15.79 -11.10 0.38
C ARG A 411 -14.78 -12.03 -0.28
N ALA A 412 -14.03 -11.53 -1.26
CA ALA A 412 -12.98 -12.27 -1.96
C ALA A 412 -11.79 -12.60 -1.05
N LEU A 413 -11.53 -11.81 0.00
CA LEU A 413 -10.48 -12.11 0.99
C LEU A 413 -10.66 -13.47 1.68
N LEU A 414 -11.89 -14.01 1.76
CA LEU A 414 -12.16 -15.35 2.31
C LEU A 414 -11.64 -16.49 1.41
N GLU A 415 -11.41 -16.18 0.13
CA GLU A 415 -10.86 -17.05 -0.90
C GLU A 415 -9.36 -16.82 -1.15
N ASP A 416 -8.77 -15.83 -0.48
CA ASP A 416 -7.36 -15.45 -0.61
C ASP A 416 -6.43 -16.61 -0.18
N GLY A 417 -5.39 -16.87 -0.98
CA GLY A 417 -4.47 -17.99 -0.81
C GLY A 417 -5.06 -19.36 -1.17
N LYS A 418 -6.34 -19.44 -1.53
CA LYS A 418 -7.01 -20.70 -1.92
C LYS A 418 -7.32 -20.72 -3.40
N THR A 419 -8.08 -19.72 -3.86
CA THR A 419 -8.53 -19.61 -5.25
C THR A 419 -8.29 -18.22 -5.82
N VAL A 420 -8.26 -17.19 -4.99
CA VAL A 420 -7.73 -15.85 -5.32
C VAL A 420 -6.37 -15.71 -4.64
N PHE A 421 -5.42 -15.00 -5.26
CA PHE A 421 -4.07 -14.87 -4.71
C PHE A 421 -3.59 -13.43 -4.73
N GLY A 422 -2.94 -13.01 -3.66
CA GLY A 422 -2.32 -11.70 -3.55
C GLY A 422 -3.36 -10.59 -3.49
N LEU A 423 -4.43 -10.72 -2.70
CA LEU A 423 -5.31 -9.57 -2.44
C LEU A 423 -4.64 -8.57 -1.48
N ARG A 424 -3.85 -9.07 -0.52
CA ARG A 424 -3.24 -8.26 0.54
C ARG A 424 -1.90 -7.63 0.20
N ASP A 425 -1.25 -8.05 -0.90
CA ASP A 425 0.12 -7.67 -1.24
C ASP A 425 0.30 -7.37 -2.74
N GLY A 426 1.52 -7.03 -3.15
CA GLY A 426 1.90 -6.88 -4.56
C GLY A 426 1.29 -5.67 -5.28
N GLY A 427 0.66 -4.74 -4.55
CA GLY A 427 0.03 -3.53 -5.07
C GLY A 427 -1.28 -3.23 -4.35
N TRP A 428 -1.59 -1.94 -4.19
CA TRP A 428 -2.92 -1.51 -3.77
C TRP A 428 -3.97 -1.94 -4.79
N GLU A 429 -5.05 -2.56 -4.38
CA GLU A 429 -6.12 -3.04 -5.27
C GLU A 429 -7.21 -1.97 -5.37
N TRP A 430 -7.40 -1.42 -6.58
CA TRP A 430 -8.49 -0.47 -6.84
C TRP A 430 -9.86 -1.10 -6.61
N THR A 431 -10.72 -0.35 -5.92
CA THR A 431 -12.15 -0.64 -5.85
C THR A 431 -12.97 0.44 -6.57
N SER A 432 -14.20 0.11 -6.91
CA SER A 432 -15.20 1.07 -7.43
C SER A 432 -15.95 1.81 -6.32
N THR A 433 -15.61 1.58 -5.05
CA THR A 433 -16.26 2.22 -3.91
C THR A 433 -15.69 3.62 -3.69
N ALA A 434 -16.54 4.64 -3.78
CA ALA A 434 -16.17 6.01 -3.43
C ALA A 434 -15.75 6.09 -1.96
N PHE A 435 -14.69 6.83 -1.67
CA PHE A 435 -14.18 7.02 -0.32
C PHE A 435 -15.15 7.87 0.50
N ARG A 436 -15.73 7.26 1.52
CA ARG A 436 -16.70 7.84 2.46
C ARG A 436 -16.53 7.23 3.83
N GLY A 437 -16.92 7.98 4.86
CA GLY A 437 -17.02 7.46 6.22
C GLY A 437 -18.02 6.30 6.28
N PHE A 438 -17.71 5.28 7.08
CA PHE A 438 -18.66 4.23 7.39
C PHE A 438 -19.89 4.78 8.13
N PRO A 439 -21.03 4.06 8.14
CA PRO A 439 -22.15 4.42 8.99
C PRO A 439 -21.70 4.52 10.46
N GLY A 440 -21.88 5.69 11.07
CA GLY A 440 -21.36 5.98 12.42
C GLY A 440 -19.92 6.50 12.46
N PHE A 441 -19.33 6.89 11.33
CA PHE A 441 -18.02 7.53 11.27
C PHE A 441 -17.95 8.78 12.14
N GLU A 442 -16.84 8.91 12.86
CA GLU A 442 -16.47 10.10 13.63
C GLU A 442 -15.03 10.48 13.29
N ALA A 443 -14.81 11.73 12.87
CA ALA A 443 -13.48 12.23 12.55
C ALA A 443 -12.58 12.26 13.80
N MET A 444 -11.29 11.93 13.64
CA MET A 444 -10.38 11.92 14.78
C MET A 444 -10.11 13.35 15.29
N PRO A 445 -10.14 13.60 16.61
CA PRO A 445 -9.96 14.94 17.16
C PRO A 445 -8.64 15.62 16.80
N GLU A 446 -7.57 14.85 16.66
CA GLU A 446 -6.21 15.35 16.43
C GLU A 446 -5.94 15.70 14.97
N TYR A 447 -6.77 15.22 14.05
CA TYR A 447 -6.67 15.52 12.62
C TYR A 447 -8.01 15.33 11.91
N LYS A 448 -8.95 16.22 12.18
CA LYS A 448 -10.34 16.11 11.73
C LYS A 448 -10.48 16.10 10.21
N GLU A 449 -9.57 16.80 9.54
CA GLU A 449 -9.55 16.96 8.10
C GLU A 449 -8.97 15.73 7.37
N TYR A 450 -8.28 14.83 8.06
CA TYR A 450 -7.52 13.72 7.44
C TYR A 450 -8.34 12.90 6.43
N SER A 451 -9.57 12.53 6.79
CA SER A 451 -10.45 11.76 5.91
C SER A 451 -11.58 12.59 5.32
N VAL A 452 -12.14 13.51 6.11
CA VAL A 452 -13.38 14.25 5.76
C VAL A 452 -13.22 15.06 4.49
N ASP A 453 -12.06 15.69 4.31
CA ASP A 453 -11.74 16.50 3.15
C ASP A 453 -11.84 15.69 1.83
N PHE A 454 -11.60 14.39 1.90
CA PHE A 454 -11.60 13.49 0.74
C PHE A 454 -12.92 12.74 0.53
N PHE A 455 -13.96 13.03 1.33
CA PHE A 455 -15.33 12.53 1.10
C PHE A 455 -16.06 13.35 0.02
N ASP A 456 -15.38 13.61 -1.09
CA ASP A 456 -15.76 14.55 -2.14
C ASP A 456 -16.42 13.89 -3.37
N GLY A 457 -16.48 12.55 -3.39
CA GLY A 457 -16.99 11.77 -4.52
C GLY A 457 -15.99 11.60 -5.67
N GLN A 458 -14.78 12.14 -5.56
CA GLN A 458 -13.69 12.03 -6.53
C GLN A 458 -12.66 10.98 -6.10
N HIS A 459 -12.54 10.71 -4.80
CA HIS A 459 -11.66 9.70 -4.22
C HIS A 459 -12.34 8.34 -4.12
N PHE A 460 -11.56 7.28 -4.36
CA PHE A 460 -12.02 5.89 -4.33
C PHE A 460 -11.10 5.05 -3.45
N VAL A 461 -11.68 4.04 -2.79
CA VAL A 461 -10.96 3.17 -1.85
C VAL A 461 -10.04 2.22 -2.61
N LEU A 462 -8.83 2.04 -2.07
CA LEU A 462 -7.92 0.96 -2.40
C LEU A 462 -7.64 0.10 -1.16
N LYS A 463 -7.45 -1.20 -1.38
CA LYS A 463 -7.19 -2.19 -0.33
C LYS A 463 -5.89 -2.96 -0.59
N GLY A 464 -5.41 -3.72 0.38
CA GLY A 464 -4.15 -4.47 0.28
C GLY A 464 -2.95 -3.60 0.62
N SER A 465 -1.81 -3.79 -0.06
CA SER A 465 -0.60 -3.01 0.16
C SER A 465 0.33 -3.10 -1.06
N SER A 466 1.14 -2.08 -1.29
CA SER A 466 2.19 -2.15 -2.30
C SER A 466 3.45 -2.85 -1.77
N PRO A 467 4.40 -3.23 -2.65
CA PRO A 467 5.72 -3.71 -2.23
C PRO A 467 6.54 -2.70 -1.41
N TYR A 468 6.08 -1.45 -1.31
CA TYR A 468 6.75 -0.36 -0.59
C TYR A 468 5.96 0.14 0.61
N THR A 469 4.78 -0.41 0.87
CA THR A 469 4.00 -0.10 2.06
C THR A 469 4.70 -0.69 3.27
N HIS A 470 4.96 0.15 4.29
CA HIS A 470 5.58 -0.31 5.52
C HIS A 470 4.70 -1.37 6.21
N PRO A 471 5.25 -2.49 6.74
CA PRO A 471 4.45 -3.57 7.31
C PRO A 471 3.51 -3.16 8.45
N GLY A 472 3.86 -2.11 9.21
CA GLY A 472 2.99 -1.56 10.26
C GLY A 472 1.68 -0.93 9.75
N LEU A 473 1.58 -0.62 8.46
CA LEU A 473 0.36 -0.08 7.83
C LEU A 473 -0.53 -1.19 7.24
N ILE A 474 -0.02 -2.42 7.10
CA ILE A 474 -0.71 -3.50 6.40
C ILE A 474 -1.73 -4.13 7.34
N ARG A 475 -3.01 -3.87 7.09
CA ARG A 475 -4.14 -4.45 7.82
C ARG A 475 -5.41 -4.38 6.99
N ASP A 476 -6.29 -5.38 7.17
CA ASP A 476 -7.53 -5.50 6.38
C ASP A 476 -8.48 -4.31 6.57
N SER A 477 -8.41 -3.60 7.70
CA SER A 477 -9.19 -2.39 7.95
C SER A 477 -8.65 -1.16 7.20
N PHE A 478 -7.35 -1.12 6.85
CA PHE A 478 -6.71 0.07 6.27
C PHE A 478 -7.36 0.45 4.94
N ARG A 479 -7.76 1.72 4.79
CA ARG A 479 -8.39 2.23 3.57
C ARG A 479 -7.49 3.30 2.98
N ASN A 480 -6.75 2.93 1.95
CA ASN A 480 -6.06 3.93 1.13
C ASN A 480 -7.07 4.57 0.18
N PHE A 481 -6.81 5.78 -0.29
CA PHE A 481 -7.71 6.50 -1.16
C PHE A 481 -6.96 7.45 -2.09
N PHE A 482 -7.39 7.48 -3.35
CA PHE A 482 -6.85 8.40 -4.35
C PHE A 482 -7.95 8.80 -5.32
N GLN A 483 -7.77 9.96 -5.96
CA GLN A 483 -8.65 10.36 -7.06
C GLN A 483 -8.55 9.37 -8.20
N ARG A 484 -9.69 9.17 -8.87
CA ARG A 484 -9.85 8.20 -9.95
C ARG A 484 -8.79 8.27 -11.05
N GLN A 485 -8.35 9.47 -11.42
CA GLN A 485 -7.36 9.71 -12.48
C GLN A 485 -5.92 9.76 -11.95
N TYR A 486 -5.68 9.60 -10.64
CA TYR A 486 -4.33 9.60 -10.08
C TYR A 486 -3.59 8.32 -10.46
N ARG A 487 -2.46 8.44 -11.15
CA ARG A 487 -1.80 7.33 -11.88
C ARG A 487 -0.49 6.84 -11.29
N TYR A 488 -0.03 7.47 -10.22
CA TYR A 488 1.34 7.31 -9.73
C TYR A 488 1.46 6.29 -8.61
N VAL A 489 0.39 6.06 -7.85
CA VAL A 489 0.36 5.05 -6.79
C VAL A 489 0.59 3.65 -7.38
N PHE A 490 1.25 2.78 -6.63
CA PHE A 490 1.47 1.37 -6.99
C PHE A 490 0.18 0.56 -6.84
N ALA A 491 -0.82 0.89 -7.67
CA ALA A 491 -2.16 0.35 -7.59
C ALA A 491 -2.47 -0.56 -8.79
N LYS A 492 -2.76 -1.82 -8.49
CA LYS A 492 -3.21 -2.85 -9.41
C LYS A 492 -4.73 -2.99 -9.39
N PHE A 493 -5.25 -3.91 -10.19
CA PHE A 493 -6.67 -4.22 -10.23
C PHE A 493 -6.93 -5.63 -10.76
N ARG A 494 -8.17 -6.10 -10.55
CA ARG A 494 -8.74 -7.32 -11.13
C ARG A 494 -10.01 -7.02 -11.89
N CYS A 495 -10.24 -7.81 -12.92
CA CYS A 495 -11.55 -7.88 -13.56
C CYS A 495 -12.50 -8.70 -12.67
N CYS A 496 -13.74 -8.25 -12.58
CA CYS A 496 -14.84 -9.01 -12.01
C CYS A 496 -16.15 -8.73 -12.75
N LYS A 497 -17.13 -9.60 -12.55
CA LYS A 497 -18.47 -9.49 -13.15
C LYS A 497 -19.51 -10.08 -12.21
N SER A 498 -20.63 -9.40 -12.01
CA SER A 498 -21.77 -10.00 -11.30
C SER A 498 -22.35 -11.16 -12.10
N VAL A 499 -22.71 -12.24 -11.42
CA VAL A 499 -23.42 -13.37 -12.01
C VAL A 499 -24.93 -13.14 -11.79
N ALA A 500 -25.74 -13.38 -12.81
CA ALA A 500 -27.19 -13.34 -12.65
C ALA A 500 -27.61 -14.45 -11.66
N ASN A 501 -28.42 -14.11 -10.65
CA ASN A 501 -28.97 -15.11 -9.75
C ASN A 501 -29.94 -15.98 -10.56
N GLU A 502 -29.48 -17.14 -11.05
CA GLU A 502 -30.42 -18.23 -11.30
C GLU A 502 -31.06 -18.59 -9.96
N ALA A 503 -32.39 -18.74 -9.95
CA ALA A 503 -33.19 -18.89 -8.75
C ALA A 503 -32.58 -19.94 -7.80
N ARG A 504 -32.48 -19.58 -6.50
CA ARG A 504 -32.01 -20.47 -5.43
C ARG A 504 -32.56 -21.90 -5.66
N PRO A 505 -31.71 -22.91 -5.86
CA PRO A 505 -32.18 -24.28 -5.68
C PRO A 505 -32.67 -24.37 -4.22
N ARG A 506 -33.88 -24.89 -4.02
CA ARG A 506 -34.36 -25.22 -2.67
C ARG A 506 -33.28 -26.04 -1.97
N ALA A 507 -33.02 -25.73 -0.70
CA ALA A 507 -32.05 -26.43 0.10
C ALA A 507 -32.44 -27.92 0.19
N ASP A 508 -31.85 -28.75 -0.64
CA ASP A 508 -31.82 -30.19 -0.42
C ASP A 508 -30.81 -30.44 0.71
N SER A 509 -31.22 -31.26 1.68
CA SER A 509 -30.56 -31.53 2.96
C SER A 509 -29.20 -32.25 2.87
N ASN A 510 -28.51 -32.19 1.73
CA ASN A 510 -27.17 -32.75 1.55
C ASN A 510 -26.22 -31.67 1.03
N GLY A 511 -25.48 -31.06 1.95
CA GLY A 511 -24.57 -29.93 1.72
C GLY A 511 -23.39 -30.26 0.79
N SER A 512 -23.61 -30.19 -0.52
CA SER A 512 -22.52 -30.19 -1.50
C SER A 512 -22.51 -28.91 -2.33
N ASN A 513 -21.44 -28.12 -2.17
CA ASN A 513 -21.10 -26.91 -2.94
C ASN A 513 -20.84 -27.18 -4.44
N SER A 514 -21.08 -28.40 -4.93
CA SER A 514 -20.68 -28.87 -6.26
C SER A 514 -21.60 -28.37 -7.39
N ARG A 515 -22.90 -28.19 -7.14
CA ARG A 515 -23.88 -27.83 -8.20
C ARG A 515 -23.78 -26.37 -8.68
N TYR A 516 -23.30 -25.44 -7.85
CA TYR A 516 -23.12 -24.03 -8.26
C TYR A 516 -22.01 -23.85 -9.30
N ARG A 517 -20.96 -24.70 -9.26
CA ARG A 517 -19.82 -24.62 -10.20
C ARG A 517 -20.19 -25.05 -11.61
N SER A 518 -21.09 -26.02 -11.80
CA SER A 518 -21.41 -26.51 -13.16
C SER A 518 -22.43 -25.66 -13.91
N ALA A 519 -23.21 -24.83 -13.22
CA ALA A 519 -24.21 -23.97 -13.86
C ALA A 519 -23.60 -22.67 -14.44
N ILE A 520 -22.49 -22.18 -13.85
CA ILE A 520 -21.84 -20.93 -14.25
C ILE A 520 -20.83 -21.17 -15.39
N PHE A 521 -20.15 -22.31 -15.38
CA PHE A 521 -19.28 -22.75 -16.47
C PHE A 521 -20.04 -23.77 -17.31
N GLY A 522 -20.88 -23.29 -18.23
CA GLY A 522 -21.40 -24.14 -19.30
C GLY A 522 -20.23 -24.86 -19.95
N HIS A 523 -20.34 -26.19 -20.10
CA HIS A 523 -19.28 -27.11 -20.50
C HIS A 523 -18.19 -26.44 -21.37
N VAL A 524 -17.04 -26.19 -20.74
CA VAL A 524 -15.77 -25.89 -21.42
C VAL A 524 -15.28 -27.14 -22.14
#